data_AF-A0A7C3ZS54-F1
#
_entry.id   AF-A0A7C3ZS54-F1
#
_cell.length_a   1.000
_cell.length_b   1.000
_cell.length_c   1.000
_cell.angle_alpha   90.00
_cell.angle_beta   90.00
_cell.angle_gamma   90.00
#
_symmetry.space_group_name_H-M   'P 1'
#
loop_
_entity.id
_entity.type
_entity.pdbx_description
1 polymer ?
#
loop_
_entity_poly.entity_id
_entity_poly.type
_entity_poly.pdbx_seq_one_letter_code
_entity_poly.pdbx_strand_id
1 'polypeptide(L)'
;MKRGLNFIRRWGLAAWLILMAPPLSAQICNVDYKVQPLDTLFSIAQVHYGDHEKWALIYYANQDQLAGAFLQLKPGTSLHIPCEGGDTTPDATPLLQADAEMTLLTGGNYAPFTDRNWPGNGLVTELVNAALELAPQPVPYAIAWEDDWSKHLFPLLDNKTYDMGFPWLKPDCDSDPDHERCANFLFSEPLFLLPIMLFKASGSDFVFNSDDDIVGSTLCRPRGYFTHDLDRAGRRWLRDGKITLTQAESPEACFALLVAGKVDAVSVNLFLGAGKIVELGLRDQVEALERPLSEEGLHVIISKRHWRGTTFLYRLNAGLEALRASGRYKDIVSKHLEIFWQKLG
;
A
#
# COMPACT_ATOMS: atom_id res chain seq x y z
N MET A 1 27.66 -4.01 89.61
CA MET A 1 27.90 -5.46 89.72
C MET A 1 27.26 -6.12 88.49
N LYS A 2 28.08 -6.76 87.61
CA LYS A 2 27.74 -7.69 86.49
C LYS A 2 26.68 -7.23 85.45
N ARG A 3 27.06 -6.80 84.23
CA ARG A 3 27.31 -7.58 82.98
C ARG A 3 26.11 -8.40 82.44
N GLY A 4 25.69 -8.12 81.20
CA GLY A 4 24.83 -8.97 80.34
C GLY A 4 24.05 -8.15 79.29
N LEU A 5 24.65 -7.72 78.17
CA LEU A 5 24.74 -8.36 76.83
C LEU A 5 23.47 -8.26 75.95
N ASN A 6 23.53 -7.31 75.01
CA ASN A 6 23.04 -7.24 73.62
C ASN A 6 21.80 -8.03 73.14
N PHE A 7 20.84 -7.30 72.54
CA PHE A 7 20.23 -7.67 71.25
C PHE A 7 19.73 -6.40 70.53
N ILE A 8 20.52 -5.86 69.59
CA ILE A 8 20.08 -4.80 68.68
C ILE A 8 19.51 -5.46 67.43
N ARG A 9 18.19 -5.40 67.28
CA ARG A 9 17.45 -5.92 66.12
C ARG A 9 17.53 -4.89 65.00
N ARG A 10 18.45 -5.07 64.05
CA ARG A 10 18.51 -4.28 62.80
C ARG A 10 17.30 -4.64 61.93
N TRP A 11 16.38 -3.69 61.75
CA TRP A 11 15.34 -3.77 60.74
C TRP A 11 15.96 -3.39 59.39
N GLY A 12 16.21 -4.37 58.53
CA GLY A 12 16.55 -4.14 57.14
C GLY A 12 15.27 -3.83 56.35
N LEU A 13 15.09 -2.57 55.96
CA LEU A 13 14.09 -2.18 54.96
C LEU A 13 14.59 -2.66 53.59
N ALA A 14 14.06 -3.78 53.11
CA ALA A 14 14.20 -4.18 51.71
C ALA A 14 13.30 -3.26 50.87
N ALA A 15 13.91 -2.29 50.18
CA ALA A 15 13.22 -1.48 49.18
C ALA A 15 12.94 -2.35 47.96
N TRP A 16 11.68 -2.76 47.79
CA TRP A 16 11.19 -3.38 46.57
C TRP A 16 11.13 -2.30 45.49
N LEU A 17 12.11 -2.28 44.58
CA LEU A 17 12.00 -1.58 43.31
C LEU A 17 10.97 -2.33 42.45
N ILE A 18 9.74 -1.84 42.46
CA ILE A 18 8.72 -2.22 41.47
C ILE A 18 9.17 -1.56 40.15
N LEU A 19 9.74 -2.37 39.24
CA LEU A 19 9.87 -2.02 37.83
C LEU A 19 8.45 -1.81 37.29
N MET A 20 7.99 -0.57 37.26
CA MET A 20 6.80 -0.22 36.50
C MET A 20 7.16 -0.36 35.02
N ALA A 21 6.70 -1.45 34.40
CA ALA A 21 6.62 -1.50 32.95
C ALA A 21 5.78 -0.30 32.49
N PRO A 22 6.23 0.48 31.48
CA PRO A 22 5.38 1.52 30.93
C PRO A 22 4.06 0.89 30.47
N PRO A 23 2.92 1.55 30.70
CA PRO A 23 1.65 1.05 30.19
C PRO A 23 1.78 0.89 28.67
N LEU A 24 1.31 -0.24 28.12
CA LEU A 24 1.02 -0.30 26.69
C LEU A 24 0.09 0.89 26.39
N SER A 25 0.51 1.82 25.54
CA SER A 25 -0.36 2.89 25.06
C SER A 25 -1.63 2.24 24.50
N ALA A 26 -2.76 2.43 25.16
CA ALA A 26 -4.04 1.99 24.63
C ALA A 26 -4.31 2.79 23.36
N GLN A 27 -4.44 2.11 22.22
CA GLN A 27 -4.84 2.73 20.96
C GLN A 27 -6.18 3.45 21.17
N ILE A 28 -6.30 4.67 20.69
CA ILE A 28 -7.57 5.41 20.65
C ILE A 28 -8.16 5.15 19.27
N CYS A 29 -9.06 4.17 19.15
CA CYS A 29 -9.53 3.70 17.85
C CYS A 29 -11.03 3.35 17.88
N ASN A 30 -11.58 3.02 16.70
CA ASN A 30 -13.00 2.92 16.41
C ASN A 30 -13.77 4.19 16.82
N VAL A 31 -13.16 5.35 16.55
CA VAL A 31 -13.71 6.67 16.84
C VAL A 31 -13.83 7.49 15.57
N ASP A 32 -14.81 8.40 15.54
CA ASP A 32 -14.87 9.44 14.52
C ASP A 32 -14.05 10.64 14.99
N TYR A 33 -12.97 10.93 14.28
CA TYR A 33 -12.09 12.06 14.50
C TYR A 33 -12.49 13.25 13.62
N LYS A 34 -12.52 14.44 14.21
CA LYS A 34 -12.71 15.69 13.47
C LYS A 34 -11.36 16.32 13.18
N VAL A 35 -11.01 16.42 11.90
CA VAL A 35 -9.76 17.03 11.42
C VAL A 35 -9.64 18.46 11.97
N GLN A 36 -8.52 18.74 12.62
CA GLN A 36 -8.11 20.04 13.12
C GLN A 36 -7.23 20.77 12.10
N PRO A 37 -7.06 22.11 12.25
CA PRO A 37 -6.09 22.83 11.44
C PRO A 37 -4.68 22.24 11.59
N LEU A 38 -3.99 22.07 10.46
CA LEU A 38 -2.63 21.52 10.35
C LEU A 38 -2.48 20.01 10.58
N ASP A 39 -3.58 19.27 10.78
CA ASP A 39 -3.51 17.82 10.81
C ASP A 39 -3.07 17.24 9.47
N THR A 40 -2.24 16.21 9.55
CA THR A 40 -1.97 15.28 8.45
C THR A 40 -2.41 13.89 8.87
N LEU A 41 -2.57 12.95 7.92
CA LEU A 41 -2.90 11.58 8.28
C LEU A 41 -1.80 10.94 9.17
N PHE A 42 -0.56 11.42 9.04
CA PHE A 42 0.60 11.01 9.81
C PHE A 42 0.51 11.53 11.25
N SER A 43 0.19 12.82 11.44
CA SER A 43 0.02 13.37 12.79
C SER A 43 -1.16 12.72 13.53
N ILE A 44 -2.26 12.43 12.82
CA ILE A 44 -3.41 11.72 13.40
C ILE A 44 -3.02 10.28 13.77
N ALA A 45 -2.32 9.55 12.90
CA ALA A 45 -1.83 8.21 13.19
C ALA A 45 -0.89 8.17 14.40
N GLN A 46 0.01 9.16 14.51
CA GLN A 46 0.89 9.30 15.68
C GLN A 46 0.10 9.46 16.99
N VAL A 47 -1.00 10.21 16.97
CA VAL A 47 -1.85 10.42 18.15
C VAL A 47 -2.65 9.17 18.51
N HIS A 48 -3.23 8.49 17.52
CA HIS A 48 -4.19 7.41 17.74
C HIS A 48 -3.54 6.03 17.87
N TYR A 49 -2.44 5.79 17.15
CA TYR A 49 -1.73 4.51 17.13
C TYR A 49 -0.36 4.57 17.82
N GLY A 50 0.13 5.77 18.16
CA GLY A 50 1.50 5.95 18.64
C GLY A 50 2.56 5.81 17.55
N ASP A 51 2.13 5.70 16.29
CA ASP A 51 2.99 5.39 15.14
C ASP A 51 2.46 6.11 13.89
N HIS A 52 3.23 7.08 13.41
CA HIS A 52 2.90 7.85 12.21
C HIS A 52 2.92 7.03 10.91
N GLU A 53 3.65 5.91 10.83
CA GLU A 53 3.75 5.09 9.62
C GLU A 53 2.40 4.40 9.30
N LYS A 54 1.52 4.30 10.30
CA LYS A 54 0.18 3.71 10.19
C LYS A 54 -0.89 4.64 9.60
N TRP A 55 -0.50 5.81 9.08
CA TRP A 55 -1.40 6.73 8.39
C TRP A 55 -2.24 6.05 7.30
N ALA A 56 -1.70 5.01 6.65
CA ALA A 56 -2.37 4.28 5.58
C ALA A 56 -3.68 3.63 6.06
N LEU A 57 -3.75 3.16 7.31
CA LEU A 57 -4.99 2.61 7.89
C LEU A 57 -6.11 3.65 7.87
N ILE A 58 -5.79 4.90 8.21
CA ILE A 58 -6.75 6.01 8.20
C ILE A 58 -7.10 6.37 6.75
N TYR A 59 -6.11 6.47 5.87
CA TYR A 59 -6.34 6.81 4.46
C TYR A 59 -7.35 5.85 3.81
N TYR A 60 -7.11 4.54 3.90
CA TYR A 60 -7.94 3.55 3.22
C TYR A 60 -9.33 3.37 3.86
N ALA A 61 -9.47 3.60 5.16
CA ALA A 61 -10.79 3.59 5.81
C ALA A 61 -11.68 4.79 5.38
N ASN A 62 -11.07 5.87 4.87
CA ASN A 62 -11.74 7.15 4.64
C ASN A 62 -11.69 7.67 3.20
N GLN A 63 -11.41 6.82 2.21
CA GLN A 63 -11.23 7.27 0.82
C GLN A 63 -12.44 8.07 0.28
N ASP A 64 -13.66 7.70 0.66
CA ASP A 64 -14.88 8.41 0.23
C ASP A 64 -14.94 9.85 0.76
N GLN A 65 -14.51 10.05 2.01
CA GLN A 65 -14.48 11.34 2.69
C GLN A 65 -13.32 12.20 2.21
N LEU A 66 -12.20 11.57 1.86
CA LEU A 66 -11.00 12.24 1.38
C LEU A 66 -11.12 12.64 -0.09
N ALA A 67 -11.93 11.94 -0.90
CA ALA A 67 -12.12 12.23 -2.33
C ALA A 67 -10.80 12.42 -3.09
N GLY A 68 -9.78 11.63 -2.76
CA GLY A 68 -8.42 11.73 -3.32
C GLY A 68 -7.59 12.91 -2.80
N ALA A 69 -8.10 13.73 -1.89
CA ALA A 69 -7.31 14.74 -1.18
C ALA A 69 -6.40 14.06 -0.15
N PHE A 70 -5.26 13.60 -0.65
CA PHE A 70 -4.14 13.18 0.17
C PHE A 70 -3.38 14.40 0.73
N LEU A 71 -3.34 15.48 -0.05
CA LEU A 71 -2.40 16.58 0.13
C LEU A 71 -2.80 17.58 1.21
N GLN A 72 -4.11 17.72 1.47
CA GLN A 72 -4.63 18.66 2.46
C GLN A 72 -5.93 18.12 3.04
N LEU A 73 -5.87 17.67 4.30
CA LEU A 73 -7.07 17.34 5.06
C LEU A 73 -7.83 18.63 5.33
N LYS A 74 -9.07 18.71 4.84
CA LYS A 74 -9.94 19.86 5.12
C LYS A 74 -10.34 19.85 6.61
N PRO A 75 -10.07 20.91 7.38
CA PRO A 75 -10.51 20.99 8.76
C PRO A 75 -12.04 20.81 8.87
N GLY A 76 -12.47 20.05 9.88
CA GLY A 76 -13.87 19.69 10.13
C GLY A 76 -14.35 18.41 9.42
N THR A 77 -13.57 17.85 8.49
CA THR A 77 -13.84 16.52 7.92
C THR A 77 -13.88 15.47 9.03
N SER A 78 -14.88 14.59 8.98
CA SER A 78 -14.97 13.43 9.88
C SER A 78 -14.22 12.27 9.27
N LEU A 79 -13.24 11.73 9.99
CA LEU A 79 -12.51 10.53 9.62
C LEU A 79 -12.79 9.44 10.65
N HIS A 80 -13.11 8.24 10.18
CA HIS A 80 -13.16 7.05 11.01
C HIS A 80 -11.73 6.55 11.28
N ILE A 81 -11.36 6.39 12.55
CA ILE A 81 -10.06 5.86 12.96
C ILE A 81 -10.24 4.37 13.30
N PRO A 82 -9.87 3.41 12.43
CA PRO A 82 -10.05 1.99 12.71
C PRO A 82 -9.11 1.50 13.82
N CYS A 83 -9.48 0.45 14.55
CA CYS A 83 -8.56 -0.24 15.46
C CYS A 83 -7.57 -1.15 14.74
N GLU A 84 -6.40 -1.35 15.35
CA GLU A 84 -5.52 -2.47 15.02
C GLU A 84 -5.97 -3.72 15.80
N GLY A 85 -5.55 -4.91 15.37
CA GLY A 85 -5.92 -6.17 16.02
C GLY A 85 -7.24 -6.73 15.52
N GLY A 86 -7.65 -6.38 14.30
CA GLY A 86 -8.86 -6.90 13.66
C GLY A 86 -8.77 -8.38 13.31
N ASP A 87 -9.88 -8.96 12.85
CA ASP A 87 -9.85 -10.33 12.33
C ASP A 87 -8.99 -10.39 11.06
N THR A 88 -7.85 -11.08 11.16
CA THR A 88 -6.91 -11.29 10.04
C THR A 88 -7.26 -12.53 9.21
N THR A 89 -8.37 -13.21 9.52
CA THR A 89 -8.83 -14.38 8.78
C THR A 89 -9.29 -13.96 7.38
N PRO A 90 -8.73 -14.53 6.31
CA PRO A 90 -9.18 -14.26 4.95
C PRO A 90 -10.63 -14.66 4.72
N ASP A 91 -11.31 -13.93 3.86
CA ASP A 91 -12.69 -14.23 3.49
C ASP A 91 -12.81 -15.61 2.81
N ALA A 92 -13.93 -16.29 3.03
CA ALA A 92 -14.26 -17.50 2.29
C ALA A 92 -14.45 -17.19 0.79
N THR A 93 -14.04 -18.13 -0.07
CA THR A 93 -14.07 -17.97 -1.54
C THR A 93 -14.96 -19.03 -2.21
N PRO A 94 -16.29 -19.03 -1.95
CA PRO A 94 -17.19 -20.13 -2.36
C PRO A 94 -17.32 -20.32 -3.88
N LEU A 95 -16.98 -19.29 -4.67
CA LEU A 95 -17.04 -19.31 -6.13
C LEU A 95 -15.71 -19.72 -6.79
N LEU A 96 -14.63 -19.85 -6.01
CA LEU A 96 -13.34 -20.26 -6.56
C LEU A 96 -13.36 -21.78 -6.79
N GLN A 97 -13.32 -22.19 -8.06
CA GLN A 97 -13.37 -23.59 -8.50
C GLN A 97 -12.31 -23.83 -9.57
N ALA A 98 -11.53 -24.90 -9.44
CA ALA A 98 -10.37 -25.15 -10.29
C ALA A 98 -10.72 -25.43 -11.77
N ASP A 99 -11.92 -25.93 -12.03
CA ASP A 99 -12.45 -26.32 -13.35
C ASP A 99 -13.47 -25.32 -13.91
N ALA A 100 -13.60 -24.14 -13.30
CA ALA A 100 -14.50 -23.11 -13.78
C ALA A 100 -14.10 -22.58 -15.17
N GLU A 101 -15.11 -22.25 -15.97
CA GLU A 101 -14.92 -21.72 -17.34
C GLU A 101 -14.25 -20.34 -17.34
N MET A 102 -14.62 -19.45 -16.40
CA MET A 102 -14.00 -18.13 -16.29
C MET A 102 -12.68 -18.24 -15.52
N THR A 103 -11.61 -17.75 -16.13
CA THR A 103 -10.24 -17.93 -15.63
C THR A 103 -9.54 -16.58 -15.48
N LEU A 104 -8.86 -16.42 -14.35
CA LEU A 104 -8.04 -15.26 -14.05
C LEU A 104 -6.58 -15.67 -13.89
N LEU A 105 -5.67 -14.86 -14.39
CA LEU A 105 -4.22 -15.03 -14.28
C LEU A 105 -3.65 -14.05 -13.25
N THR A 106 -2.84 -14.57 -12.34
CA THR A 106 -2.02 -13.75 -11.43
C THR A 106 -0.65 -14.38 -11.23
N GLY A 107 0.17 -13.81 -10.35
CA GLY A 107 1.51 -14.27 -10.01
C GLY A 107 1.86 -13.95 -8.56
N GLY A 108 2.83 -14.68 -8.00
CA GLY A 108 3.38 -14.42 -6.66
C GLY A 108 4.48 -13.37 -6.65
N ASN A 109 5.22 -13.32 -5.53
CA ASN A 109 6.33 -12.40 -5.28
C ASN A 109 5.94 -10.92 -5.34
N TYR A 110 4.65 -10.61 -5.11
CA TYR A 110 4.14 -9.26 -5.09
C TYR A 110 3.30 -8.99 -3.83
N ALA A 111 3.72 -9.55 -2.71
CA ALA A 111 3.14 -9.25 -1.40
C ALA A 111 3.24 -7.74 -1.08
N PRO A 112 2.22 -7.15 -0.43
CA PRO A 112 1.02 -7.79 0.12
C PRO A 112 -0.13 -7.95 -0.90
N PHE A 113 0.07 -7.63 -2.18
CA PHE A 113 -1.00 -7.56 -3.19
C PHE A 113 -1.40 -8.93 -3.73
N THR A 114 -0.43 -9.69 -4.24
CA THR A 114 -0.63 -11.08 -4.71
C THR A 114 0.58 -11.93 -4.35
N ASP A 115 0.33 -12.95 -3.53
CA ASP A 115 1.34 -13.94 -3.16
C ASP A 115 0.65 -15.16 -2.55
N ARG A 116 1.01 -16.36 -3.01
CA ARG A 116 0.41 -17.62 -2.52
C ARG A 116 0.64 -17.87 -1.02
N ASN A 117 1.69 -17.27 -0.45
CA ASN A 117 2.03 -17.41 0.96
C ASN A 117 1.48 -16.26 1.82
N TRP A 118 0.83 -15.27 1.20
CA TRP A 118 0.12 -14.23 1.94
C TRP A 118 -1.28 -14.74 2.35
N PRO A 119 -1.78 -14.40 3.55
CA PRO A 119 -3.18 -14.67 3.90
C PRO A 119 -4.13 -14.18 2.80
N GLY A 120 -5.12 -14.99 2.41
CA GLY A 120 -6.06 -14.66 1.33
C GLY A 120 -5.43 -14.67 -0.07
N ASN A 121 -4.18 -15.14 -0.18
CA ASN A 121 -3.32 -15.03 -1.35
C ASN A 121 -2.99 -13.58 -1.78
N GLY A 122 -3.15 -12.61 -0.87
CA GLY A 122 -2.89 -11.20 -1.14
C GLY A 122 -4.13 -10.32 -1.12
N LEU A 123 -3.92 -9.04 -0.81
CA LEU A 123 -4.93 -7.98 -0.75
C LEU A 123 -5.74 -7.89 -2.04
N VAL A 124 -5.07 -7.82 -3.18
CA VAL A 124 -5.76 -7.68 -4.46
C VAL A 124 -6.51 -8.96 -4.82
N THR A 125 -5.96 -10.13 -4.48
CA THR A 125 -6.64 -11.41 -4.68
C THR A 125 -7.96 -11.46 -3.91
N GLU A 126 -7.96 -11.07 -2.63
CA GLU A 126 -9.16 -11.05 -1.81
C GLU A 126 -10.19 -10.04 -2.31
N LEU A 127 -9.76 -8.86 -2.78
CA LEU A 127 -10.63 -7.87 -3.43
C LEU A 127 -11.25 -8.39 -4.74
N VAL A 128 -10.48 -9.08 -5.58
CA VAL A 128 -10.99 -9.71 -6.81
C VAL A 128 -12.04 -10.75 -6.49
N ASN A 129 -11.76 -11.62 -5.50
CA ASN A 129 -12.68 -12.67 -5.10
C ASN A 129 -14.02 -12.09 -4.60
N ALA A 130 -13.95 -11.09 -3.72
CA ALA A 130 -15.12 -10.43 -3.16
C ALA A 130 -15.90 -9.63 -4.21
N ALA A 131 -15.21 -8.97 -5.16
CA ALA A 131 -15.87 -8.27 -6.26
C ALA A 131 -16.61 -9.25 -7.20
N LEU A 132 -16.04 -10.40 -7.51
CA LEU A 132 -16.70 -11.42 -8.33
C LEU A 132 -17.90 -12.07 -7.62
N GLU A 133 -17.85 -12.20 -6.29
CA GLU A 133 -18.97 -12.67 -5.47
C GLU A 133 -20.16 -11.70 -5.50
N LEU A 134 -19.89 -10.40 -5.44
CA LEU A 134 -20.91 -9.34 -5.47
C LEU A 134 -21.31 -8.92 -6.89
N ALA A 135 -20.71 -9.52 -7.92
CA ALA A 135 -21.03 -9.21 -9.31
C ALA A 135 -22.48 -9.65 -9.66
N PRO A 136 -23.15 -8.95 -10.59
CA PRO A 136 -24.47 -9.39 -11.07
C PRO A 136 -24.42 -10.78 -11.69
N GLN A 137 -25.24 -11.71 -11.19
CA GLN A 137 -25.26 -13.12 -11.59
C GLN A 137 -23.85 -13.75 -11.46
N PRO A 138 -23.36 -13.89 -10.22
CA PRO A 138 -22.00 -14.35 -9.98
C PRO A 138 -21.84 -15.79 -10.46
N VAL A 139 -20.68 -16.10 -11.03
CA VAL A 139 -20.37 -17.42 -11.58
C VAL A 139 -19.09 -17.95 -10.95
N PRO A 140 -18.89 -19.28 -10.89
CA PRO A 140 -17.61 -19.84 -10.52
C PRO A 140 -16.47 -19.34 -11.42
N TYR A 141 -15.27 -19.25 -10.84
CA TYR A 141 -14.05 -18.87 -11.55
C TYR A 141 -12.83 -19.62 -11.02
N ALA A 142 -11.79 -19.70 -11.85
CA ALA A 142 -10.50 -20.28 -11.51
C ALA A 142 -9.42 -19.19 -11.48
N ILE A 143 -8.43 -19.34 -10.60
CA ILE A 143 -7.22 -18.51 -10.59
C ILE A 143 -6.02 -19.37 -10.94
N ALA A 144 -5.38 -19.04 -12.06
CA ALA A 144 -4.10 -19.57 -12.47
C ALA A 144 -2.97 -18.65 -12.01
N TRP A 145 -1.81 -19.24 -11.75
CA TRP A 145 -0.63 -18.53 -11.26
C TRP A 145 0.55 -18.78 -12.19
N GLU A 146 1.17 -17.69 -12.62
CA GLU A 146 2.42 -17.65 -13.36
C GLU A 146 3.31 -16.61 -12.69
N ASP A 147 4.44 -17.04 -12.11
CA ASP A 147 5.34 -16.13 -11.39
C ASP A 147 6.25 -15.36 -12.37
N ASP A 148 6.33 -15.80 -13.63
CA ASP A 148 6.95 -15.06 -14.72
C ASP A 148 5.97 -14.02 -15.30
N TRP A 149 5.89 -12.87 -14.64
CA TRP A 149 5.04 -11.73 -15.02
C TRP A 149 5.24 -11.27 -16.47
N SER A 150 6.39 -11.55 -17.10
CA SER A 150 6.64 -11.18 -18.50
C SER A 150 5.72 -11.92 -19.48
N LYS A 151 5.21 -13.10 -19.10
CA LYS A 151 4.32 -13.92 -19.93
C LYS A 151 2.84 -13.54 -19.85
N HIS A 152 2.46 -12.81 -18.81
CA HIS A 152 1.05 -12.55 -18.50
C HIS A 152 0.36 -11.82 -19.63
N LEU A 153 0.85 -10.63 -19.99
CA LEU A 153 0.26 -9.83 -21.06
C LEU A 153 0.42 -10.56 -22.40
N PHE A 154 1.67 -10.95 -22.71
CA PHE A 154 2.01 -11.65 -23.94
C PHE A 154 2.83 -12.92 -23.61
N PRO A 155 2.38 -14.13 -24.00
CA PRO A 155 1.22 -14.39 -24.84
C PRO A 155 -0.09 -14.64 -24.08
N LEU A 156 -0.08 -14.84 -22.75
CA LEU A 156 -1.14 -15.58 -22.06
C LEU A 156 -2.51 -14.87 -22.13
N LEU A 157 -2.58 -13.60 -21.79
CA LEU A 157 -3.82 -12.83 -21.83
C LEU A 157 -4.16 -12.39 -23.25
N ASP A 158 -3.17 -12.00 -24.05
CA ASP A 158 -3.39 -11.58 -25.43
C ASP A 158 -3.98 -12.71 -26.31
N ASN A 159 -3.43 -13.92 -26.16
CA ASN A 159 -3.95 -15.11 -26.83
C ASN A 159 -5.24 -15.62 -26.21
N LYS A 160 -5.68 -15.08 -25.06
CA LYS A 160 -6.88 -15.50 -24.31
C LYS A 160 -6.72 -16.93 -23.77
N THR A 161 -5.51 -17.31 -23.37
CA THR A 161 -5.27 -18.53 -22.57
C THR A 161 -5.97 -18.42 -21.22
N TYR A 162 -6.02 -17.21 -20.67
CA TYR A 162 -6.85 -16.83 -19.53
C TYR A 162 -7.70 -15.62 -19.90
N ASP A 163 -8.87 -15.45 -19.28
CA ASP A 163 -9.80 -14.38 -19.63
C ASP A 163 -9.32 -13.02 -19.13
N MET A 164 -8.89 -12.95 -17.87
CA MET A 164 -8.51 -11.72 -17.18
C MET A 164 -7.18 -11.90 -16.42
N GLY A 165 -6.48 -10.82 -16.08
CA GLY A 165 -5.31 -10.90 -15.20
C GLY A 165 -5.18 -9.74 -14.22
N PHE A 166 -4.45 -9.93 -13.11
CA PHE A 166 -4.30 -8.93 -12.05
C PHE A 166 -3.09 -9.18 -11.12
N PRO A 167 -2.66 -8.16 -10.34
CA PRO A 167 -2.85 -6.74 -10.55
C PRO A 167 -1.94 -6.18 -11.65
N TRP A 168 -2.48 -5.30 -12.50
CA TRP A 168 -1.68 -4.53 -13.46
C TRP A 168 -1.88 -3.04 -13.28
N LEU A 169 -0.77 -2.29 -13.35
CA LEU A 169 -0.81 -0.83 -13.46
C LEU A 169 -1.40 -0.43 -14.82
N LYS A 170 -2.31 0.53 -14.81
CA LYS A 170 -2.85 1.15 -16.02
C LYS A 170 -1.99 2.38 -16.38
N PRO A 171 -1.32 2.40 -17.54
CA PRO A 171 -0.67 3.62 -18.04
C PRO A 171 -1.70 4.73 -18.32
N ASP A 172 -1.24 5.95 -18.53
CA ASP A 172 -2.09 7.04 -19.02
C ASP A 172 -2.47 6.81 -20.49
N CYS A 173 -3.50 5.98 -20.71
CA CYS A 173 -3.99 5.62 -22.03
C CYS A 173 -4.67 6.78 -22.79
N ASP A 174 -5.00 7.89 -22.11
CA ASP A 174 -5.56 9.07 -22.75
C ASP A 174 -4.43 9.91 -23.36
N SER A 175 -3.30 10.02 -22.67
CA SER A 175 -2.11 10.73 -23.16
C SER A 175 -1.24 9.88 -24.09
N ASP A 176 -1.19 8.56 -23.90
CA ASP A 176 -0.39 7.61 -24.69
C ASP A 176 -1.23 6.37 -25.08
N PRO A 177 -2.16 6.52 -26.04
CA PRO A 177 -3.03 5.42 -26.46
C PRO A 177 -2.28 4.28 -27.17
N ASP A 178 -1.09 4.56 -27.72
CA ASP A 178 -0.26 3.61 -28.46
C ASP A 178 0.62 2.76 -27.53
N HIS A 179 0.72 3.11 -26.23
CA HIS A 179 1.37 2.27 -25.23
C HIS A 179 0.85 0.83 -25.34
N GLU A 180 1.73 -0.16 -25.38
CA GLU A 180 1.41 -1.57 -25.68
C GLU A 180 0.20 -2.10 -24.89
N ARG A 181 0.19 -1.87 -23.57
CA ARG A 181 -0.96 -2.18 -22.70
C ARG A 181 -2.26 -1.46 -23.10
N CYS A 182 -2.21 -0.15 -23.36
CA CYS A 182 -3.37 0.65 -23.75
C CYS A 182 -3.92 0.23 -25.12
N ALA A 183 -3.03 -0.10 -26.06
CA ALA A 183 -3.41 -0.55 -27.39
C ALA A 183 -4.13 -1.91 -27.36
N ASN A 184 -3.65 -2.87 -26.55
CA ASN A 184 -4.09 -4.26 -26.59
C ASN A 184 -5.11 -4.67 -25.52
N PHE A 185 -5.28 -3.89 -24.44
CA PHE A 185 -6.07 -4.32 -23.29
C PHE A 185 -7.09 -3.29 -22.80
N LEU A 186 -8.14 -3.79 -22.14
CA LEU A 186 -9.08 -3.01 -21.34
C LEU A 186 -8.75 -3.20 -19.85
N PHE A 187 -9.10 -2.21 -19.04
CA PHE A 187 -8.84 -2.19 -17.61
C PHE A 187 -10.14 -2.03 -16.82
N SER A 188 -10.22 -2.68 -15.66
CA SER A 188 -11.26 -2.44 -14.67
C SER A 188 -11.14 -1.03 -14.06
N GLU A 189 -12.12 -0.63 -13.26
CA GLU A 189 -11.88 0.38 -12.22
C GLU A 189 -10.74 -0.10 -11.30
N PRO A 190 -9.95 0.80 -10.68
CA PRO A 190 -8.82 0.38 -9.85
C PRO A 190 -9.32 -0.43 -8.66
N LEU A 191 -8.77 -1.62 -8.44
CA LEU A 191 -9.03 -2.44 -7.26
C LEU A 191 -8.41 -1.83 -6.03
N PHE A 192 -7.22 -1.25 -6.17
CA PHE A 192 -6.47 -0.63 -5.09
C PHE A 192 -5.68 0.57 -5.62
N LEU A 193 -5.65 1.66 -4.85
CA LEU A 193 -4.83 2.84 -5.15
C LEU A 193 -3.51 2.72 -4.41
N LEU A 194 -2.41 2.57 -5.15
CA LEU A 194 -1.06 2.36 -4.65
C LEU A 194 -0.34 3.70 -4.48
N PRO A 195 0.01 4.13 -3.26
CA PRO A 195 0.72 5.37 -3.01
C PRO A 195 2.19 5.20 -3.40
N ILE A 196 2.69 6.10 -4.24
CA ILE A 196 4.09 6.21 -4.59
C ILE A 196 4.70 7.28 -3.71
N MET A 197 5.63 6.88 -2.86
CA MET A 197 6.22 7.73 -1.84
C MET A 197 7.58 8.26 -2.29
N LEU A 198 8.03 9.31 -1.62
CA LEU A 198 9.43 9.74 -1.63
C LEU A 198 10.03 9.41 -0.27
N PHE A 199 11.15 8.71 -0.30
CA PHE A 199 11.95 8.38 0.88
C PHE A 199 13.23 9.20 0.84
N LYS A 200 13.54 9.92 1.92
CA LYS A 200 14.74 10.75 2.01
C LYS A 200 15.63 10.30 3.16
N ALA A 201 16.88 10.74 3.17
CA ALA A 201 17.74 10.55 4.32
C ALA A 201 17.21 11.33 5.53
N SER A 202 17.20 10.72 6.71
CA SER A 202 16.79 11.36 7.97
C SER A 202 17.69 12.57 8.26
N GLY A 203 17.06 13.69 8.63
CA GLY A 203 17.76 14.96 8.86
C GLY A 203 18.14 15.75 7.60
N SER A 204 17.82 15.25 6.39
CA SER A 204 17.94 16.03 5.15
C SER A 204 16.91 17.16 5.11
N ASP A 205 17.29 18.32 4.55
CA ASP A 205 16.40 19.46 4.29
C ASP A 205 15.45 19.23 3.10
N PHE A 206 15.55 18.08 2.42
CA PHE A 206 14.66 17.74 1.32
C PHE A 206 13.20 17.67 1.80
N VAL A 207 12.32 18.39 1.13
CA VAL A 207 10.87 18.46 1.42
C VAL A 207 10.09 18.27 0.13
N PHE A 208 8.83 17.85 0.27
CA PHE A 208 7.93 17.72 -0.86
C PHE A 208 6.50 18.05 -0.42
N ASN A 209 6.21 19.33 -0.28
CA ASN A 209 4.87 19.82 0.10
C ASN A 209 4.06 20.21 -1.15
N SER A 210 4.74 20.49 -2.25
CA SER A 210 4.19 20.82 -3.56
C SER A 210 5.02 20.24 -4.70
N ASP A 211 4.46 20.19 -5.91
CA ASP A 211 5.18 19.68 -7.09
C ASP A 211 6.35 20.60 -7.51
N ASP A 212 6.40 21.84 -7.02
CA ASP A 212 7.51 22.78 -7.29
C ASP A 212 8.76 22.45 -6.45
N ASP A 213 8.59 21.82 -5.29
CA ASP A 213 9.70 21.49 -4.38
C ASP A 213 10.66 20.45 -4.96
N ILE A 214 10.22 19.70 -5.99
CA ILE A 214 11.04 18.64 -6.59
C ILE A 214 12.01 19.17 -7.65
N VAL A 215 11.84 20.41 -8.12
CA VAL A 215 12.64 20.96 -9.21
C VAL A 215 14.12 21.03 -8.83
N GLY A 216 14.98 20.48 -9.68
CA GLY A 216 16.42 20.39 -9.49
C GLY A 216 16.88 19.16 -8.70
N SER A 217 15.95 18.37 -8.14
CA SER A 217 16.30 17.19 -7.36
C SER A 217 16.78 16.02 -8.22
N THR A 218 17.52 15.12 -7.59
CA THR A 218 17.93 13.83 -8.11
C THR A 218 17.16 12.73 -7.41
N LEU A 219 16.26 12.06 -8.14
CA LEU A 219 15.50 10.92 -7.63
C LEU A 219 16.18 9.60 -8.05
N CYS A 220 16.08 8.57 -7.22
CA CYS A 220 16.36 7.20 -7.63
C CYS A 220 15.07 6.39 -7.75
N ARG A 221 14.90 5.70 -8.88
CA ARG A 221 13.87 4.67 -9.06
C ARG A 221 14.47 3.46 -9.77
N PRO A 222 14.25 2.22 -9.33
CA PRO A 222 14.89 1.06 -9.94
C PRO A 222 14.62 0.94 -11.45
N ARG A 223 15.58 0.39 -12.19
CA ARG A 223 15.41 0.13 -13.62
C ARG A 223 14.24 -0.82 -13.86
N GLY A 224 13.48 -0.57 -14.92
CA GLY A 224 12.30 -1.37 -15.29
C GLY A 224 11.01 -0.98 -14.57
N TYR A 225 11.08 -0.09 -13.57
CA TYR A 225 9.89 0.50 -12.97
C TYR A 225 9.33 1.60 -13.88
N PHE A 226 8.02 1.82 -13.78
CA PHE A 226 7.35 2.84 -14.56
C PHE A 226 7.84 4.25 -14.19
N THR A 227 7.71 5.18 -15.14
CA THR A 227 8.10 6.59 -14.99
C THR A 227 7.02 7.56 -15.46
N HIS A 228 5.85 7.06 -15.89
CA HIS A 228 4.78 7.89 -16.43
C HIS A 228 4.21 8.87 -15.41
N ASP A 229 4.23 8.52 -14.13
CA ASP A 229 3.85 9.37 -13.00
C ASP A 229 4.78 10.58 -12.79
N LEU A 230 5.98 10.57 -13.38
CA LEU A 230 6.92 11.70 -13.42
C LEU A 230 6.80 12.51 -14.72
N ASP A 231 6.10 11.99 -15.72
CA ASP A 231 6.07 12.54 -17.08
C ASP A 231 4.72 12.33 -17.81
N ARG A 232 3.64 12.85 -17.22
CA ARG A 232 2.25 12.82 -17.73
C ARG A 232 1.65 14.21 -17.92
N ALA A 233 0.39 14.29 -18.37
CA ALA A 233 -0.33 15.55 -18.47
C ALA A 233 -0.33 16.29 -17.11
N GLY A 234 0.09 17.56 -17.11
CA GLY A 234 0.23 18.37 -15.90
C GLY A 234 1.54 18.16 -15.12
N ARG A 235 2.34 17.14 -15.42
CA ARG A 235 3.62 16.85 -14.74
C ARG A 235 4.65 16.32 -15.71
N ARG A 236 5.56 17.18 -16.17
CA ARG A 236 6.56 16.88 -17.21
C ARG A 236 7.99 16.95 -16.67
N TRP A 237 8.25 16.30 -15.54
CA TRP A 237 9.52 16.51 -14.85
C TRP A 237 10.71 15.91 -15.59
N LEU A 238 10.51 14.77 -16.25
CA LEU A 238 11.58 14.11 -17.01
C LEU A 238 11.83 14.80 -18.34
N ARG A 239 10.78 15.01 -19.17
CA ARG A 239 10.99 15.54 -20.52
C ARG A 239 11.41 17.01 -20.53
N ASP A 240 10.97 17.80 -19.55
CA ASP A 240 11.37 19.21 -19.42
C ASP A 240 12.68 19.36 -18.62
N GLY A 241 13.34 18.26 -18.22
CA GLY A 241 14.61 18.27 -17.50
C GLY A 241 14.54 18.93 -16.11
N LYS A 242 13.38 18.86 -15.45
CA LYS A 242 13.18 19.47 -14.12
C LYS A 242 13.77 18.64 -12.99
N ILE A 243 14.02 17.36 -13.20
CA ILE A 243 14.67 16.45 -12.24
C ILE A 243 15.72 15.60 -12.94
N THR A 244 16.64 15.03 -12.17
CA THR A 244 17.52 13.94 -12.62
C THR A 244 16.98 12.62 -12.11
N LEU A 245 16.75 11.64 -12.99
CA LEU A 245 16.32 10.29 -12.59
C LEU A 245 17.49 9.31 -12.69
N THR A 246 17.94 8.81 -11.55
CA THR A 246 18.90 7.72 -11.44
C THR A 246 18.18 6.38 -11.45
N GLN A 247 18.57 5.47 -12.36
CA GLN A 247 17.99 4.13 -12.47
C GLN A 247 19.00 3.04 -12.10
N ALA A 248 19.06 2.72 -10.80
CA ALA A 248 19.86 1.62 -10.27
C ALA A 248 19.21 0.26 -10.56
N GLU A 249 19.97 -0.84 -10.47
CA GLU A 249 19.49 -2.18 -10.84
C GLU A 249 18.45 -2.76 -9.88
N SER A 250 18.34 -2.25 -8.65
CA SER A 250 17.41 -2.76 -7.64
C SER A 250 16.94 -1.69 -6.64
N PRO A 251 15.86 -1.94 -5.88
CA PRO A 251 15.45 -1.08 -4.76
C PRO A 251 16.56 -0.85 -3.74
N GLU A 252 17.27 -1.90 -3.34
CA GLU A 252 18.38 -1.85 -2.38
C GLU A 252 19.51 -0.94 -2.86
N ALA A 253 19.84 -1.00 -4.15
CA ALA A 253 20.83 -0.14 -4.75
C ALA A 253 20.40 1.35 -4.72
N CYS A 254 19.11 1.64 -4.93
CA CYS A 254 18.60 3.00 -4.77
C CYS A 254 18.69 3.50 -3.33
N PHE A 255 18.33 2.69 -2.33
CA PHE A 255 18.47 3.08 -0.92
C PHE A 255 19.94 3.24 -0.50
N ALA A 256 20.85 2.42 -1.03
CA ALA A 256 22.28 2.60 -0.81
C ALA A 256 22.81 3.93 -1.37
N LEU A 257 22.33 4.35 -2.54
CA LEU A 257 22.65 5.66 -3.11
C LEU A 257 22.11 6.81 -2.26
N LEU A 258 20.90 6.66 -1.71
CA LEU A 258 20.29 7.65 -0.83
C LEU A 258 21.11 7.86 0.45
N VAL A 259 21.45 6.77 1.15
CA VAL A 259 22.26 6.82 2.37
C VAL A 259 23.66 7.38 2.09
N ALA A 260 24.20 7.14 0.89
CA ALA A 260 25.47 7.71 0.45
C ALA A 260 25.39 9.20 0.03
N GLY A 261 24.21 9.82 0.10
CA GLY A 261 23.98 11.21 -0.32
C GLY A 261 24.17 11.45 -1.82
N LYS A 262 24.02 10.40 -2.64
CA LYS A 262 24.17 10.46 -4.11
C LYS A 262 22.89 10.88 -4.83
N VAL A 263 21.75 10.73 -4.16
CA VAL A 263 20.42 11.10 -4.64
C VAL A 263 19.66 11.76 -3.48
N ASP A 264 18.73 12.65 -3.78
CA ASP A 264 17.97 13.40 -2.77
C ASP A 264 16.83 12.55 -2.18
N ALA A 265 16.23 11.69 -3.02
CA ALA A 265 15.17 10.79 -2.58
C ALA A 265 15.09 9.51 -3.44
N VAL A 266 14.56 8.44 -2.84
CA VAL A 266 14.13 7.22 -3.54
C VAL A 266 12.62 7.30 -3.76
N SER A 267 12.17 7.01 -4.98
CA SER A 267 10.74 6.98 -5.32
C SER A 267 10.26 5.58 -5.68
N VAL A 268 9.50 4.98 -4.76
CA VAL A 268 8.89 3.66 -4.90
C VAL A 268 7.54 3.63 -4.18
N ASN A 269 6.74 2.59 -4.39
CA ASN A 269 5.49 2.45 -3.65
C ASN A 269 5.72 2.28 -2.14
N LEU A 270 4.74 2.69 -1.34
CA LEU A 270 4.77 2.64 0.13
C LEU A 270 5.25 1.30 0.67
N PHE A 271 4.65 0.21 0.21
CA PHE A 271 4.86 -1.14 0.74
C PHE A 271 6.27 -1.66 0.46
N LEU A 272 6.76 -1.45 -0.76
CA LEU A 272 8.13 -1.81 -1.13
C LEU A 272 9.14 -0.98 -0.33
N GLY A 273 8.92 0.34 -0.22
CA GLY A 273 9.85 1.22 0.48
C GLY A 273 9.92 0.91 1.98
N ALA A 274 8.77 0.78 2.65
CA ALA A 274 8.70 0.41 4.06
C ALA A 274 9.36 -0.96 4.32
N GLY A 275 9.06 -1.96 3.48
CA GLY A 275 9.68 -3.28 3.56
C GLY A 275 11.21 -3.23 3.43
N LYS A 276 11.74 -2.46 2.47
CA LYS A 276 13.18 -2.33 2.27
C LYS A 276 13.87 -1.55 3.37
N ILE A 277 13.23 -0.52 3.95
CA ILE A 277 13.77 0.20 5.10
C ILE A 277 13.97 -0.75 6.28
N VAL A 278 13.00 -1.62 6.55
CA VAL A 278 13.12 -2.61 7.63
C VAL A 278 14.17 -3.68 7.30
N GLU A 279 14.09 -4.28 6.12
CA GLU A 279 15.00 -5.35 5.67
C GLU A 279 16.48 -4.91 5.70
N LEU A 280 16.75 -3.66 5.33
CA LEU A 280 18.10 -3.09 5.28
C LEU A 280 18.53 -2.41 6.59
N GLY A 281 17.67 -2.37 7.62
CA GLY A 281 17.97 -1.73 8.90
C GLY A 281 18.15 -0.21 8.82
N LEU A 282 17.34 0.46 7.98
CA LEU A 282 17.45 1.89 7.68
C LEU A 282 16.46 2.80 8.44
N ARG A 283 15.72 2.27 9.42
CA ARG A 283 14.69 3.04 10.16
C ARG A 283 15.19 4.37 10.74
N ASP A 284 16.44 4.40 11.23
CA ASP A 284 17.04 5.62 11.82
C ASP A 284 17.76 6.51 10.79
N GLN A 285 17.79 6.11 9.51
CA GLN A 285 18.57 6.76 8.45
C GLN A 285 17.72 7.25 7.29
N VAL A 286 16.51 6.70 7.12
CA VAL A 286 15.63 6.98 6.00
C VAL A 286 14.21 7.13 6.52
N GLU A 287 13.54 8.19 6.08
CA GLU A 287 12.14 8.46 6.40
C GLU A 287 11.31 8.68 5.13
N ALA A 288 10.04 8.28 5.18
CA ALA A 288 9.08 8.58 4.13
C ALA A 288 8.54 10.01 4.31
N LEU A 289 8.46 10.76 3.22
CA LEU A 289 7.78 12.06 3.22
C LEU A 289 6.27 11.87 3.31
N GLU A 290 5.59 12.77 4.04
CA GLU A 290 4.16 12.65 4.31
C GLU A 290 3.29 12.76 3.06
N ARG A 291 3.78 13.47 2.04
CA ARG A 291 3.08 13.64 0.76
C ARG A 291 3.53 12.56 -0.24
N PRO A 292 2.62 11.70 -0.73
CA PRO A 292 2.88 10.83 -1.85
C PRO A 292 3.18 11.67 -3.10
N LEU A 293 4.12 11.18 -3.89
CA LEU A 293 4.42 11.70 -5.22
C LEU A 293 3.25 11.49 -6.17
N SER A 294 2.61 10.33 -6.10
CA SER A 294 1.44 9.97 -6.89
C SER A 294 0.67 8.83 -6.26
N GLU A 295 -0.51 8.57 -6.80
CA GLU A 295 -1.28 7.36 -6.56
C GLU A 295 -1.46 6.65 -7.91
N GLU A 296 -1.22 5.34 -7.93
CA GLU A 296 -1.31 4.54 -9.13
C GLU A 296 -2.28 3.38 -8.92
N GLY A 297 -3.22 3.18 -9.85
CA GLY A 297 -4.24 2.14 -9.74
C GLY A 297 -3.69 0.75 -10.07
N LEU A 298 -4.02 -0.24 -9.24
CA LEU A 298 -3.90 -1.66 -9.57
C LEU A 298 -5.23 -2.15 -10.13
N HIS A 299 -5.23 -2.75 -11.31
CA HIS A 299 -6.43 -3.12 -12.05
C HIS A 299 -6.45 -4.61 -12.41
N VAL A 300 -7.66 -5.10 -12.70
CA VAL A 300 -7.83 -6.25 -13.58
C VAL A 300 -7.71 -5.78 -15.02
N ILE A 301 -7.03 -6.58 -15.85
CA ILE A 301 -6.80 -6.33 -17.27
C ILE A 301 -7.38 -7.48 -18.11
N ILE A 302 -7.89 -7.18 -19.30
CA ILE A 302 -8.43 -8.17 -20.26
C ILE A 302 -8.08 -7.78 -21.69
N SER A 303 -7.77 -8.76 -22.54
CA SER A 303 -7.46 -8.48 -23.95
C SER A 303 -8.65 -7.83 -24.66
N LYS A 304 -8.41 -6.76 -25.43
CA LYS A 304 -9.42 -6.17 -26.33
C LYS A 304 -9.92 -7.15 -27.40
N ARG A 305 -9.14 -8.21 -27.67
CA ARG A 305 -9.53 -9.31 -28.59
C ARG A 305 -10.49 -10.30 -27.94
N HIS A 306 -10.77 -10.18 -26.64
CA HIS A 306 -11.66 -11.07 -25.91
C HIS A 306 -13.13 -10.76 -26.23
N TRP A 307 -13.87 -11.72 -26.78
CA TRP A 307 -15.25 -11.51 -27.26
C TRP A 307 -16.24 -11.14 -26.13
N ARG A 308 -15.96 -11.52 -24.88
CA ARG A 308 -16.74 -11.11 -23.68
C ARG A 308 -16.08 -10.00 -22.87
N GLY A 309 -14.99 -9.40 -23.37
CA GLY A 309 -14.10 -8.60 -22.52
C GLY A 309 -14.78 -7.45 -21.80
N THR A 310 -15.62 -6.71 -22.52
CA THR A 310 -16.44 -5.62 -21.96
C THR A 310 -17.47 -6.13 -20.95
N THR A 311 -18.08 -7.29 -21.18
CA THR A 311 -19.06 -7.88 -20.26
C THR A 311 -18.41 -8.33 -18.95
N PHE A 312 -17.23 -8.95 -19.01
CA PHE A 312 -16.50 -9.37 -17.81
C PHE A 312 -16.07 -8.18 -16.97
N LEU A 313 -15.50 -7.15 -17.59
CA LEU A 313 -15.15 -5.93 -16.86
C LEU A 313 -16.37 -5.21 -16.29
N TYR A 314 -17.48 -5.14 -17.02
CA TYR A 314 -18.71 -4.54 -16.50
C TYR A 314 -19.19 -5.26 -15.23
N ARG A 315 -19.20 -6.60 -15.24
CA ARG A 315 -19.62 -7.40 -14.06
C ARG A 315 -18.68 -7.22 -12.88
N LEU A 316 -17.37 -7.26 -13.14
CA LEU A 316 -16.36 -7.04 -12.10
C LEU A 316 -16.49 -5.63 -11.51
N ASN A 317 -16.63 -4.60 -12.34
CA ASN A 317 -16.76 -3.22 -11.87
C ASN A 317 -18.05 -3.01 -11.07
N ALA A 318 -19.18 -3.59 -11.50
CA ALA A 318 -20.42 -3.55 -10.73
C ALA A 318 -20.28 -4.25 -9.36
N GLY A 319 -19.57 -5.38 -9.32
CA GLY A 319 -19.25 -6.08 -8.08
C GLY A 319 -18.30 -5.28 -7.17
N LEU A 320 -17.30 -4.60 -7.74
CA LEU A 320 -16.38 -3.73 -7.01
C LEU A 320 -17.10 -2.50 -6.44
N GLU A 321 -18.05 -1.92 -7.17
CA GLU A 321 -18.90 -0.83 -6.68
C GLU A 321 -19.77 -1.30 -5.49
N ALA A 322 -20.43 -2.46 -5.62
CA ALA A 322 -21.18 -3.06 -4.52
C ALA A 322 -20.30 -3.38 -3.30
N LEU A 323 -19.07 -3.85 -3.54
CA LEU A 323 -18.09 -4.14 -2.49
C LEU A 323 -17.73 -2.87 -1.69
N ARG A 324 -17.47 -1.75 -2.38
CA ARG A 324 -17.20 -0.45 -1.74
C ARG A 324 -18.40 0.05 -0.94
N ALA A 325 -19.60 -0.03 -1.51
CA ALA A 325 -20.83 0.41 -0.85
C ALA A 325 -21.16 -0.41 0.42
N SER A 326 -20.70 -1.67 0.50
CA SER A 326 -20.98 -2.56 1.62
C SER A 326 -20.13 -2.32 2.87
N GLY A 327 -19.01 -1.58 2.76
CA GLY A 327 -17.99 -1.47 3.81
C GLY A 327 -16.95 -2.60 3.81
N ARG A 328 -17.28 -3.79 3.28
CA ARG A 328 -16.37 -4.96 3.22
C ARG A 328 -15.07 -4.68 2.46
N TYR A 329 -15.07 -3.77 1.49
CA TYR A 329 -13.82 -3.28 0.86
C TYR A 329 -12.82 -2.76 1.90
N LYS A 330 -13.28 -1.92 2.82
CA LYS A 330 -12.45 -1.28 3.84
C LYS A 330 -11.94 -2.31 4.84
N ASP A 331 -12.77 -3.31 5.16
CA ASP A 331 -12.41 -4.41 6.05
C ASP A 331 -11.27 -5.26 5.45
N ILE A 332 -11.40 -5.66 4.18
CA ILE A 332 -10.35 -6.41 3.46
C ILE A 332 -9.06 -5.59 3.39
N VAL A 333 -9.14 -4.32 3.00
CA VAL A 333 -7.93 -3.48 2.92
C VAL A 333 -7.28 -3.33 4.29
N SER A 334 -8.05 -2.99 5.32
CA SER A 334 -7.53 -2.83 6.69
C SER A 334 -6.88 -4.11 7.22
N LYS A 335 -7.51 -5.27 6.98
CA LYS A 335 -6.98 -6.61 7.29
C LYS A 335 -5.57 -6.82 6.75
N HIS A 336 -5.36 -6.56 5.45
CA HIS A 336 -4.06 -6.80 4.84
C HIS A 336 -3.01 -5.74 5.19
N LEU A 337 -3.42 -4.49 5.42
CA LEU A 337 -2.53 -3.46 5.94
C LEU A 337 -2.03 -3.83 7.34
N GLU A 338 -2.91 -4.32 8.20
CA GLU A 338 -2.54 -4.77 9.53
C GLU A 338 -1.54 -5.93 9.47
N ILE A 339 -1.82 -6.96 8.68
CA ILE A 339 -0.88 -8.09 8.47
C ILE A 339 0.47 -7.59 7.95
N PHE A 340 0.45 -6.60 7.05
CA PHE A 340 1.66 -5.99 6.52
C PHE A 340 2.49 -5.30 7.60
N TRP A 341 1.91 -4.39 8.36
CA TRP A 341 2.63 -3.67 9.41
C TRP A 341 3.10 -4.60 10.54
N GLN A 342 2.30 -5.58 10.95
CA GLN A 342 2.70 -6.59 11.93
C GLN A 342 3.93 -7.40 11.49
N LYS A 343 4.06 -7.70 10.18
CA LYS A 343 5.23 -8.42 9.64
C LYS A 343 6.49 -7.55 9.60
N LEU A 344 6.34 -6.23 9.54
CA LEU A 344 7.47 -5.30 9.53
C LEU A 344 8.04 -5.03 10.93
N GLY A 345 7.32 -5.36 11.99
CA GLY A 345 7.81 -5.30 13.37
C GLY A 345 7.54 -3.98 14.02
#